data_AF-A0A6S7H5G7-F1
#
_entry.id   AF-A0A6S7H5G7-F1
#
_cell.length_a   1.000
_cell.length_b   1.000
_cell.length_c   1.000
_cell.angle_alpha   90.00
_cell.angle_beta   90.00
_cell.angle_gamma   90.00
#
_symmetry.space_group_name_H-M   'P 1'
#
loop_
_entity.id
_entity.type
_entity.pdbx_description
1 polymer ?
#
loop_
_entity_poly.entity_id
_entity_poly.type
_entity_poly.pdbx_seq_one_letter_code
_entity_poly.pdbx_strand_id
1 'polypeptide(L)'
;MEKLFRNQKLNASVRTVRDGEEVLFYAKDVAESLGYADPKKAVQKLVRKQNKVSVYELRKRGDLPLFEKCHPQTILLYEPGLYQLICSSRLPIAEDFQDWVFREVLPSIRKTGSYELPDRRSLRYNQMILINETDLHHTVVSYIRDNHPRAVIVPGLGEYQDTVQKRCDAWKKGYKGGQPDLIIENPMGKYKGLAIEFKSPKGTGITSEKQEIWFEKLREIGYATIISDDLVKTCIRINEYFSLKKR
;
A
#
# COMPACT_ATOMS: atom_id res chain seq x y z
N MET A 1 -13.65 10.87 21.60
CA MET A 1 -13.67 11.85 20.49
C MET A 1 -14.12 11.09 19.24
N GLU A 2 -15.17 11.55 18.56
CA GLU A 2 -15.61 10.94 17.31
C GLU A 2 -14.54 11.10 16.23
N LYS A 3 -14.28 10.04 15.46
CA LYS A 3 -13.33 10.07 14.35
C LYS A 3 -13.98 9.53 13.09
N LEU A 4 -13.55 10.06 11.94
CA LEU A 4 -13.94 9.52 10.63
C LEU A 4 -12.91 8.48 10.22
N PHE A 5 -13.36 7.25 10.03
CA PHE A 5 -12.57 6.24 9.33
C PHE A 5 -12.83 6.41 7.83
N ARG A 6 -11.76 6.74 7.08
CA ARG A 6 -11.81 6.87 5.62
C ARG A 6 -10.98 5.75 5.01
N ASN A 7 -11.61 4.96 4.14
CA ASN A 7 -10.90 4.06 3.25
C ASN A 7 -11.01 4.60 1.82
N GLN A 8 -9.88 4.98 1.23
CA GLN A 8 -9.81 5.62 -0.09
C GLN A 8 -10.27 4.70 -1.23
N LYS A 9 -10.17 3.38 -1.08
CA LYS A 9 -10.68 2.41 -2.07
C LYS A 9 -12.21 2.23 -2.04
N LEU A 10 -12.84 2.54 -0.90
CA LEU A 10 -14.27 2.34 -0.69
C LEU A 10 -15.13 3.58 -1.01
N ASN A 11 -14.51 4.76 -1.17
CA ASN A 11 -15.19 6.07 -1.11
C ASN A 11 -16.21 6.15 0.05
N ALA A 12 -15.93 5.44 1.15
CA ALA A 12 -16.82 5.26 2.28
C ALA A 12 -16.26 6.00 3.48
N SER A 13 -17.13 6.75 4.16
CA SER A 13 -16.84 7.44 5.40
C SER A 13 -17.68 6.82 6.50
N VAL A 14 -17.04 6.07 7.40
CA VAL A 14 -17.69 5.47 8.56
C VAL A 14 -17.33 6.29 9.79
N ARG A 15 -18.34 6.79 10.50
CA ARG A 15 -18.10 7.41 11.82
C ARG A 15 -17.73 6.33 12.83
N THR A 16 -16.80 6.67 13.72
CA THR A 16 -16.37 5.82 14.82
C THR A 16 -16.30 6.58 16.13
N VAL A 17 -16.47 5.86 17.23
CA VAL A 17 -16.26 6.37 18.59
C VAL A 17 -15.30 5.44 19.31
N ARG A 18 -14.32 6.01 20.02
CA ARG A 18 -13.46 5.23 20.92
C ARG A 18 -14.09 5.12 22.29
N ASP A 19 -14.10 3.90 22.81
CA ASP A 19 -14.52 3.55 24.16
C ASP A 19 -13.40 2.73 24.82
N GLY A 20 -12.55 3.39 25.62
CA GLY A 20 -11.29 2.80 26.09
C GLY A 20 -10.35 2.41 24.94
N GLU A 21 -9.97 1.13 24.89
CA GLU A 21 -9.17 0.54 23.81
C GLU A 21 -10.01 0.10 22.60
N GLU A 22 -11.33 -0.01 22.78
CA GLU A 22 -12.25 -0.47 21.75
C GLU A 22 -12.64 0.65 20.79
N VAL A 23 -12.87 0.27 19.53
CA VAL A 23 -13.42 1.15 18.49
C VAL A 23 -14.82 0.68 18.13
N LEU A 24 -15.79 1.56 18.33
CA LEU A 24 -17.18 1.36 17.97
C LEU A 24 -17.49 2.02 16.63
N PHE A 25 -18.23 1.33 15.78
CA PHE A 25 -18.58 1.79 14.43
C PHE A 25 -20.07 2.11 14.33
N TYR A 26 -20.43 3.22 13.69
CA TYR A 26 -21.83 3.53 13.44
C TYR A 26 -22.43 2.52 12.46
N ALA A 27 -23.40 1.72 12.93
CA ALA A 27 -23.92 0.58 12.18
C ALA A 27 -24.59 0.98 10.87
N LYS A 28 -25.26 2.14 10.87
CA LYS A 28 -25.90 2.71 9.67
C LYS A 28 -24.85 3.01 8.60
N ASP A 29 -23.82 3.78 8.95
CA ASP A 29 -22.76 4.18 8.02
C ASP A 29 -22.05 2.96 7.41
N VAL A 30 -21.76 1.94 8.23
CA VAL A 30 -21.17 0.68 7.76
C VAL A 30 -22.08 -0.02 6.76
N ALA A 31 -23.36 -0.18 7.10
CA ALA A 31 -24.29 -0.91 6.24
C ALA A 31 -24.60 -0.16 4.93
N GLU A 32 -24.68 1.17 4.96
CA GLU A 32 -24.80 2.00 3.76
C GLU A 32 -23.56 1.89 2.87
N SER A 33 -22.37 1.91 3.48
CA SER A 33 -21.09 1.74 2.76
C SER A 33 -20.96 0.37 2.09
N LEU A 34 -21.62 -0.66 2.64
CA LEU A 34 -21.68 -2.00 2.10
C LEU A 34 -22.86 -2.22 1.14
N GLY A 35 -23.59 -1.15 0.77
CA GLY A 35 -24.67 -1.19 -0.23
C GLY A 35 -25.92 -1.95 0.22
N TYR A 36 -26.14 -2.11 1.54
CA TYR A 36 -27.38 -2.72 2.02
C TYR A 36 -28.57 -1.80 1.78
N ALA A 37 -29.56 -2.28 1.01
CA ALA A 37 -30.77 -1.52 0.69
C ALA A 37 -31.57 -1.09 1.93
N ASP A 38 -31.57 -1.91 2.99
CA ASP A 38 -32.13 -1.57 4.29
C ASP A 38 -31.06 -1.78 5.38
N PRO A 39 -30.33 -0.71 5.75
CA PRO A 39 -29.27 -0.76 6.77
C PRO A 39 -29.78 -1.29 8.11
N LYS A 40 -30.98 -0.89 8.53
CA LYS A 40 -31.54 -1.27 9.83
C LYS A 40 -31.84 -2.76 9.86
N LYS A 41 -32.49 -3.28 8.83
CA LYS A 41 -32.82 -4.71 8.70
C LYS A 41 -31.55 -5.56 8.56
N ALA A 42 -30.56 -5.10 7.80
CA ALA A 42 -29.27 -5.77 7.67
C ALA A 42 -28.58 -5.94 9.03
N VAL A 43 -28.44 -4.84 9.79
CA VAL A 43 -27.85 -4.86 11.15
C VAL A 43 -28.65 -5.73 12.11
N GLN A 44 -29.98 -5.74 12.03
CA GLN A 44 -30.81 -6.58 12.88
C GLN A 44 -30.61 -8.07 12.58
N LYS A 45 -30.59 -8.45 11.31
CA LYS A 45 -30.54 -9.85 10.85
C LYS A 45 -29.14 -10.45 10.90
N LEU A 46 -28.11 -9.69 10.51
CA LEU A 46 -26.77 -10.22 10.24
C LEU A 46 -25.82 -10.06 11.43
N VAL A 47 -26.07 -9.09 12.31
CA VAL A 47 -25.20 -8.82 13.46
C VAL A 47 -25.79 -9.43 14.73
N ARG A 48 -24.99 -10.26 15.42
CA ARG A 48 -25.39 -10.87 16.70
C ARG A 48 -25.57 -9.82 17.79
N LYS A 49 -26.45 -10.08 18.77
CA LYS A 49 -26.79 -9.10 19.82
C LYS A 49 -25.58 -8.64 20.63
N GLN A 50 -24.64 -9.53 20.96
CA GLN A 50 -23.42 -9.19 21.69
C GLN A 50 -22.41 -8.34 20.89
N ASN A 51 -22.56 -8.29 19.56
CA ASN A 51 -21.64 -7.58 18.67
C ASN A 51 -22.17 -6.18 18.29
N LYS A 52 -23.26 -5.74 18.93
CA LYS A 52 -23.85 -4.42 18.74
C LYS A 52 -24.39 -3.86 20.05
N VAL A 53 -24.43 -2.54 20.17
CA VAL A 53 -24.93 -1.85 21.36
C VAL A 53 -25.65 -0.57 20.95
N SER A 54 -26.71 -0.23 21.67
CA SER A 54 -27.39 1.05 21.48
C SER A 54 -26.74 2.17 22.30
N VAL A 55 -26.84 3.40 21.82
CA VAL A 55 -26.42 4.58 22.59
C VAL A 55 -27.13 4.65 23.94
N TYR A 56 -28.41 4.25 24.01
CA TYR A 56 -29.14 4.17 25.27
C TYR A 56 -28.48 3.23 26.28
N GLU A 57 -28.04 2.05 25.85
CA GLU A 57 -27.36 1.07 26.72
C GLU A 57 -26.00 1.59 27.19
N LEU A 58 -25.24 2.28 26.33
CA LEU A 58 -23.96 2.90 26.71
C LEU A 58 -24.15 4.03 27.72
N ARG A 59 -25.15 4.90 27.52
CA ARG A 59 -25.47 5.97 28.48
C ARG A 59 -25.78 5.44 29.87
N LYS A 60 -26.48 4.30 29.95
CA LYS A 60 -26.77 3.63 31.24
C LYS A 60 -25.53 3.09 31.94
N ARG A 61 -24.46 2.81 31.21
CA ARG A 61 -23.18 2.32 31.77
C ARG A 61 -22.31 3.44 32.33
N GLY A 62 -22.67 4.70 32.09
CA GLY A 62 -21.92 5.87 32.57
C GLY A 62 -21.03 6.54 31.52
N ASP A 63 -21.08 6.09 30.26
CA ASP A 63 -20.26 6.60 29.14
C ASP A 63 -20.83 7.92 28.57
N LEU A 64 -20.97 8.91 29.46
CA LEU A 64 -21.81 10.09 29.28
C LEU A 64 -21.28 11.16 28.27
N PRO A 65 -19.98 11.49 28.20
CA PRO A 65 -19.56 12.66 27.41
C PRO A 65 -19.59 12.45 25.88
N LEU A 66 -19.44 11.21 25.41
CA LEU A 66 -19.20 10.94 23.99
C LEU A 66 -20.49 10.81 23.17
N PHE A 67 -21.60 10.44 23.81
CA PHE A 67 -22.84 10.11 23.12
C PHE A 67 -24.01 11.03 23.49
N GLU A 68 -23.76 12.12 24.22
CA GLU A 68 -24.79 13.02 24.75
C GLU A 68 -25.69 13.62 23.65
N LYS A 69 -25.11 13.87 22.47
CA LYS A 69 -25.82 14.41 21.30
C LYS A 69 -26.38 13.34 20.35
N CYS A 70 -26.06 12.05 20.55
CA CYS A 70 -26.49 10.98 19.66
C CYS A 70 -27.89 10.46 20.01
N HIS A 71 -28.69 10.14 19.00
CA HIS A 71 -30.03 9.58 19.24
C HIS A 71 -29.94 8.25 20.04
N PRO A 72 -30.76 8.02 21.08
CA PRO A 72 -30.65 6.82 21.94
C PRO A 72 -30.79 5.48 21.21
N GLN A 73 -31.53 5.46 20.09
CA GLN A 73 -31.73 4.26 19.26
C GLN A 73 -30.61 4.02 18.23
N THR A 74 -29.60 4.90 18.17
CA THR A 74 -28.43 4.68 17.31
C THR A 74 -27.72 3.39 17.74
N ILE A 75 -27.45 2.53 16.77
CA ILE A 75 -26.74 1.27 16.97
C ILE A 75 -25.28 1.45 16.58
N LEU A 76 -24.41 1.01 17.45
CA LEU A 76 -22.97 0.92 17.27
C LEU A 76 -22.58 -0.55 17.18
N LEU A 77 -21.56 -0.84 16.39
CA LEU A 77 -21.01 -2.18 16.21
C LEU A 77 -19.67 -2.25 16.93
N TYR A 78 -19.46 -3.35 17.65
CA TYR A 78 -18.11 -3.81 17.95
C TYR A 78 -17.48 -4.37 16.68
N GLU A 79 -16.16 -4.51 16.67
CA GLU A 79 -15.40 -5.00 15.52
C GLU A 79 -15.89 -6.36 14.98
N PRO A 80 -16.26 -7.36 15.80
CA PRO A 80 -16.87 -8.59 15.29
C PRO A 80 -18.18 -8.36 14.53
N GLY A 81 -18.96 -7.33 14.91
CA GLY A 81 -20.20 -6.95 14.22
C GLY A 81 -19.95 -6.28 12.86
N LEU A 82 -18.87 -5.50 12.77
CA LEU A 82 -18.38 -4.96 11.50
C LEU A 82 -18.04 -6.10 10.53
N TYR A 83 -17.24 -7.07 10.98
CA TYR A 83 -16.87 -8.22 10.15
C TYR A 83 -18.07 -9.08 9.74
N GLN A 84 -19.07 -9.24 10.60
CA GLN A 84 -20.31 -9.94 10.23
C GLN A 84 -21.05 -9.30 9.04
N LEU A 85 -21.09 -7.97 8.98
CA LEU A 85 -21.66 -7.28 7.82
C LEU A 85 -20.78 -7.42 6.59
N ILE A 86 -19.46 -7.23 6.72
CA ILE A 86 -18.55 -7.33 5.58
C ILE A 86 -18.61 -8.73 4.96
N CYS A 87 -18.51 -9.78 5.76
CA CYS A 87 -18.57 -11.17 5.30
C CYS A 87 -19.95 -11.60 4.77
N SER A 88 -20.99 -10.81 5.04
CA SER A 88 -22.35 -11.06 4.51
C SER A 88 -22.64 -10.22 3.26
N SER A 89 -21.73 -9.36 2.83
CA SER A 89 -21.89 -8.52 1.65
C SER A 89 -21.35 -9.23 0.41
N ARG A 90 -21.98 -8.95 -0.73
CA ARG A 90 -21.59 -9.42 -2.07
C ARG A 90 -21.08 -8.28 -2.95
N LEU A 91 -20.78 -7.12 -2.37
CA LEU A 91 -20.13 -6.06 -3.13
C LEU A 91 -18.69 -6.49 -3.46
N PRO A 92 -18.18 -6.21 -4.67
CA PRO A 92 -16.82 -6.59 -5.06
C PRO A 92 -15.76 -6.16 -4.03
N ILE A 93 -15.90 -4.96 -3.48
CA ILE A 93 -14.97 -4.44 -2.47
C ILE A 93 -15.04 -5.17 -1.11
N ALA A 94 -16.21 -5.71 -0.76
CA ALA A 94 -16.36 -6.55 0.42
C ALA A 94 -15.74 -7.93 0.17
N GLU A 95 -15.85 -8.44 -1.06
CA GLU A 95 -15.18 -9.68 -1.49
C GLU A 95 -13.65 -9.50 -1.50
N ASP A 96 -13.13 -8.38 -2.00
CA ASP A 96 -11.70 -8.06 -1.96
C ASP A 96 -11.17 -8.05 -0.52
N PHE A 97 -11.92 -7.45 0.41
CA PHE A 97 -11.55 -7.45 1.83
C PHE A 97 -11.59 -8.87 2.41
N GLN A 98 -12.63 -9.65 2.10
CA GLN A 98 -12.74 -11.04 2.54
C GLN A 98 -11.60 -11.89 2.02
N ASP A 99 -11.25 -11.79 0.73
CA ASP A 99 -10.15 -12.52 0.14
C ASP A 99 -8.82 -12.14 0.78
N TRP A 100 -8.56 -10.85 1.00
CA TRP A 100 -7.38 -10.40 1.74
C TRP A 100 -7.32 -11.00 3.14
N VAL A 101 -8.41 -10.93 3.92
CA VAL A 101 -8.43 -11.49 5.29
C VAL A 101 -8.27 -13.01 5.27
N PHE A 102 -8.98 -13.72 4.41
CA PHE A 102 -9.06 -15.19 4.43
C PHE A 102 -7.88 -15.87 3.76
N ARG A 103 -7.27 -15.25 2.76
CA ARG A 103 -6.16 -15.85 1.99
C ARG A 103 -4.80 -15.35 2.45
N GLU A 104 -4.73 -14.14 3.01
CA GLU A 104 -3.46 -13.52 3.41
C GLU A 104 -3.37 -13.39 4.94
N VAL A 105 -4.26 -12.61 5.57
CA VAL A 105 -4.14 -12.24 6.98
C VAL A 105 -4.24 -13.44 7.91
N LEU A 106 -5.38 -14.14 7.90
CA LEU A 106 -5.61 -15.28 8.80
C LEU A 106 -4.63 -16.43 8.56
N PRO A 107 -4.31 -16.82 7.30
CA PRO A 107 -3.30 -17.82 7.06
C PRO A 107 -1.91 -17.42 7.54
N SER A 108 -1.54 -16.14 7.44
CA SER A 108 -0.27 -15.63 7.97
C SER A 108 -0.23 -15.78 9.50
N ILE A 109 -1.22 -15.22 10.22
CA ILE A 109 -1.32 -15.32 11.68
C ILE A 109 -1.27 -16.78 12.14
N ARG A 110 -2.04 -17.67 11.48
CA ARG A 110 -2.05 -19.10 11.84
C ARG A 110 -0.68 -19.76 11.68
N LYS A 111 0.09 -19.36 10.66
CA LYS A 111 1.39 -19.98 10.34
C LYS A 111 2.54 -19.40 11.17
N THR A 112 2.52 -18.09 11.42
CA THR A 112 3.67 -17.35 11.96
C THR A 112 3.40 -16.76 13.35
N GLY A 113 2.15 -16.79 13.82
CA GLY A 113 1.72 -16.16 15.06
C GLY A 113 1.47 -14.64 14.94
N SER A 114 1.67 -14.05 13.76
CA SER A 114 1.51 -12.61 13.54
C SER A 114 1.12 -12.29 12.10
N TYR A 115 0.55 -11.10 11.89
CA TYR A 115 0.40 -10.52 10.56
C TYR A 115 1.20 -9.21 10.53
N GLU A 116 2.30 -9.22 9.80
CA GLU A 116 3.08 -8.02 9.56
C GLU A 116 2.49 -7.30 8.35
N LEU A 117 1.91 -6.13 8.60
CA LEU A 117 1.69 -5.19 7.51
C LEU A 117 3.06 -4.86 6.91
N PRO A 118 3.16 -4.67 5.57
CA PRO A 118 4.36 -4.09 4.98
C PRO A 118 4.73 -2.85 5.79
N ASP A 119 6.00 -2.77 6.22
CA ASP A 119 6.55 -1.81 7.19
C ASP A 119 5.84 -0.44 7.17
N ARG A 120 5.67 0.23 8.31
CA ARG A 120 5.04 1.56 8.42
C ARG A 120 5.66 2.60 7.45
N ARG A 121 6.89 2.33 6.97
CA ARG A 121 7.54 3.03 5.85
C ARG A 121 6.82 2.82 4.52
N SER A 122 6.43 1.59 4.16
CA SER A 122 5.52 1.23 3.05
C SER A 122 4.20 1.99 3.07
N LEU A 123 3.68 2.33 4.25
CA LEU A 123 2.44 3.13 4.36
C LEU A 123 2.63 4.61 4.00
N ARG A 124 3.82 5.20 4.16
CA ARG A 124 4.12 6.55 3.61
C ARG A 124 4.06 6.53 2.08
N TYR A 125 4.56 5.46 1.50
CA TYR A 125 4.64 5.24 0.07
C TYR A 125 3.26 4.99 -0.57
N ASN A 126 2.35 4.31 0.14
CA ASN A 126 0.96 4.13 -0.30
C ASN A 126 0.11 5.41 -0.29
N GLN A 127 0.56 6.49 0.37
CA GLN A 127 -0.13 7.78 0.39
C GLN A 127 0.45 8.80 -0.61
N MET A 128 1.60 8.51 -1.23
CA MET A 128 2.16 9.36 -2.27
C MET A 128 1.41 9.16 -3.58
N ILE A 129 0.86 10.25 -4.11
CA ILE A 129 0.33 10.26 -5.48
C ILE A 129 1.54 10.25 -6.40
N LEU A 130 1.82 9.11 -7.03
CA LEU A 130 2.85 9.00 -8.06
C LEU A 130 2.22 9.36 -9.39
N ILE A 131 2.61 10.50 -9.96
CA ILE A 131 1.98 11.06 -11.16
C ILE A 131 2.85 10.79 -12.39
N ASN A 132 4.17 10.66 -12.19
CA ASN A 132 5.15 10.47 -13.24
C ASN A 132 6.32 9.55 -12.81
N GLU A 133 7.24 9.33 -13.73
CA GLU A 133 8.42 8.47 -13.55
C GLU A 133 9.41 9.04 -12.52
N THR A 134 9.62 10.35 -12.52
CA THR A 134 10.49 11.05 -11.55
C THR A 134 9.97 10.92 -10.12
N ASP A 135 8.64 11.00 -9.91
CA ASP A 135 8.02 10.77 -8.60
C ASP A 135 8.34 9.34 -8.14
N LEU A 136 8.12 8.34 -9.00
CA LEU A 136 8.44 6.94 -8.70
C LEU A 136 9.92 6.76 -8.37
N HIS A 137 10.81 7.33 -9.18
CA HIS A 137 12.26 7.29 -8.97
C HIS A 137 12.64 7.85 -7.59
N HIS A 138 12.25 9.09 -7.27
CA HIS A 138 12.55 9.72 -5.99
C HIS A 138 12.04 8.90 -4.81
N THR A 139 10.83 8.35 -4.96
CA THR A 139 10.18 7.55 -3.94
C THR A 139 10.94 6.26 -3.67
N VAL A 140 11.35 5.56 -4.71
CA VAL A 140 12.14 4.33 -4.61
C VAL A 140 13.52 4.62 -4.01
N VAL A 141 14.18 5.71 -4.39
CA VAL A 141 15.47 6.10 -3.80
C VAL A 141 15.33 6.41 -2.31
N SER A 142 14.27 7.12 -1.90
CA SER A 142 13.97 7.33 -0.48
C SER A 142 13.76 5.99 0.24
N TYR A 143 13.00 5.08 -0.36
CA TYR A 143 12.77 3.74 0.18
C TYR A 143 14.08 2.97 0.39
N ILE A 144 14.97 2.98 -0.61
CA ILE A 144 16.26 2.31 -0.51
C ILE A 144 17.11 2.93 0.60
N ARG A 145 17.17 4.26 0.70
CA ARG A 145 17.95 4.93 1.75
C ARG A 145 17.46 4.59 3.16
N ASP A 146 16.14 4.49 3.34
CA ASP A 146 15.55 4.16 4.63
C ASP A 146 15.78 2.69 5.03
N ASN A 147 15.64 1.77 4.08
CA ASN A 147 15.57 0.32 4.36
C ASN A 147 16.87 -0.43 4.07
N HIS A 148 17.68 0.08 3.16
CA HIS A 148 18.96 -0.46 2.74
C HIS A 148 20.04 0.63 2.83
N PRO A 149 20.34 1.17 4.03
CA PRO A 149 21.22 2.34 4.19
C PRO A 149 22.68 2.11 3.74
N ARG A 150 23.06 0.85 3.51
CA ARG A 150 24.37 0.46 2.96
C ARG A 150 24.35 0.26 1.44
N ALA A 151 23.23 0.53 0.78
CA ALA A 151 23.13 0.45 -0.67
C ALA A 151 24.02 1.53 -1.32
N VAL A 152 24.82 1.11 -2.29
CA VAL A 152 25.66 1.95 -3.13
C VAL A 152 24.85 2.24 -4.39
N ILE A 153 24.22 3.41 -4.41
CA ILE A 153 23.29 3.83 -5.46
C ILE A 153 24.00 4.74 -6.46
N VAL A 154 23.83 4.46 -7.76
CA VAL A 154 24.33 5.26 -8.87
C VAL A 154 23.14 5.70 -9.75
N PRO A 155 22.76 6.99 -9.75
CA PRO A 155 21.66 7.48 -10.58
C PRO A 155 22.10 7.66 -12.04
N GLY A 156 21.16 7.46 -12.96
CA GLY A 156 21.33 7.75 -14.38
C GLY A 156 21.36 9.26 -14.66
N LEU A 157 22.00 9.63 -15.78
CA LEU A 157 22.08 11.03 -16.23
C LEU A 157 20.91 11.45 -17.15
N GLY A 158 19.97 10.54 -17.46
CA GLY A 158 18.91 10.76 -18.44
C GLY A 158 18.04 11.98 -18.13
N GLU A 159 17.49 12.03 -16.91
CA GLU A 159 16.58 13.10 -16.46
C GLU A 159 17.26 14.48 -16.34
N TYR A 160 18.59 14.53 -16.26
CA TYR A 160 19.36 15.78 -16.09
C TYR A 160 19.81 16.42 -17.42
N GLN A 161 19.44 15.85 -18.57
CA GLN A 161 19.85 16.29 -19.90
C GLN A 161 18.86 17.27 -20.58
N ASP A 162 18.44 18.29 -19.81
CA ASP A 162 17.44 19.31 -20.21
C ASP A 162 17.90 20.26 -21.34
N THR A 163 19.21 20.41 -21.54
CA THR A 163 19.82 21.32 -22.52
C THR A 163 20.74 20.60 -23.48
N VAL A 164 20.95 21.19 -24.66
CA VAL A 164 21.89 20.66 -25.67
C VAL A 164 23.30 20.56 -25.08
N GLN A 165 23.72 21.57 -24.32
CA GLN A 165 25.03 21.59 -23.66
C GLN A 165 25.18 20.41 -22.69
N LYS A 166 24.19 20.16 -21.82
CA LYS A 166 24.23 19.01 -20.89
C LYS A 166 24.20 17.67 -21.63
N ARG A 167 23.46 17.54 -22.74
CA ARG A 167 23.49 16.34 -23.60
C ARG A 167 24.87 16.09 -24.20
N CYS A 168 25.49 17.12 -24.76
CA CYS A 168 26.84 17.01 -25.32
C CYS A 168 27.88 16.67 -24.24
N ASP A 169 27.81 17.30 -23.07
CA ASP A 169 28.71 17.01 -21.95
C ASP A 169 28.51 15.60 -21.39
N ALA A 170 27.27 15.15 -21.19
CA ALA A 170 26.96 13.80 -20.75
C ALA A 170 27.53 12.74 -21.72
N TRP A 171 27.36 12.94 -23.03
CA TRP A 171 27.95 12.05 -24.04
C TRP A 171 29.48 12.02 -23.96
N LYS A 172 30.14 13.19 -23.79
CA LYS A 172 31.60 13.26 -23.60
C LYS A 172 32.06 12.55 -22.33
N LYS A 173 31.21 12.48 -21.31
CA LYS A 173 31.41 11.73 -20.06
C LYS A 173 31.01 10.25 -20.16
N GLY A 174 30.65 9.77 -21.36
CA GLY A 174 30.37 8.36 -21.63
C GLY A 174 28.90 7.96 -21.53
N TYR A 175 27.97 8.90 -21.29
CA TYR A 175 26.54 8.60 -21.31
C TYR A 175 26.11 8.05 -22.68
N LYS A 176 25.31 7.00 -22.65
CA LYS A 176 24.63 6.44 -23.83
C LYS A 176 23.13 6.38 -23.54
N GLY A 177 22.31 6.72 -24.53
CA GLY A 177 20.87 6.61 -24.40
C GLY A 177 20.44 5.18 -24.08
N GLY A 178 19.45 5.05 -23.21
CA GLY A 178 18.97 3.76 -22.69
C GLY A 178 19.70 3.25 -21.45
N GLN A 179 20.70 4.00 -20.93
CA GLN A 179 21.28 3.69 -19.63
C GLN A 179 20.19 3.70 -18.54
N PRO A 180 20.20 2.76 -17.58
CA PRO A 180 19.19 2.67 -16.53
C PRO A 180 19.07 3.94 -15.69
N ASP A 181 17.88 4.17 -15.14
CA ASP A 181 17.60 5.28 -14.23
C ASP A 181 18.35 5.13 -12.89
N LEU A 182 18.49 3.88 -12.42
CA LEU A 182 19.16 3.59 -11.16
C LEU A 182 19.97 2.30 -11.24
N ILE A 183 21.18 2.33 -10.70
CA ILE A 183 22.01 1.15 -10.47
C ILE A 183 22.33 1.03 -8.98
N ILE A 184 22.30 -0.19 -8.47
CA ILE A 184 22.76 -0.57 -7.13
C ILE A 184 23.95 -1.50 -7.31
N GLU A 185 25.12 -1.05 -6.85
CA GLU A 185 26.41 -1.73 -7.05
C GLU A 185 26.68 -2.83 -6.02
N ASN A 186 25.81 -3.01 -5.02
CA ASN A 186 26.01 -4.05 -4.01
C ASN A 186 25.77 -5.44 -4.63
N PRO A 187 26.77 -6.33 -4.73
CA PRO A 187 26.56 -7.68 -5.23
C PRO A 187 25.77 -8.51 -4.22
N MET A 188 24.74 -9.20 -4.69
CA MET A 188 23.87 -10.06 -3.88
C MET A 188 23.67 -11.42 -4.55
N GLY A 189 23.83 -12.51 -3.78
CA GLY A 189 23.78 -13.88 -4.30
C GLY A 189 24.70 -14.08 -5.51
N LYS A 190 24.11 -14.43 -6.66
CA LYS A 190 24.82 -14.64 -7.93
C LYS A 190 25.01 -13.37 -8.77
N TYR A 191 24.37 -12.27 -8.38
CA TYR A 191 24.33 -11.05 -9.18
C TYR A 191 25.40 -10.06 -8.73
N LYS A 192 26.04 -9.41 -9.70
CA LYS A 192 27.10 -8.42 -9.46
C LYS A 192 26.56 -7.05 -9.04
N GLY A 193 25.31 -6.77 -9.38
CA GLY A 193 24.58 -5.55 -9.05
C GLY A 193 23.12 -5.66 -9.49
N LEU A 194 22.36 -4.59 -9.33
CA LEU A 194 20.96 -4.48 -9.73
C LEU A 194 20.76 -3.19 -10.52
N ALA A 195 20.18 -3.28 -11.71
CA ALA A 195 19.78 -2.12 -12.50
C ALA A 195 18.26 -1.99 -12.56
N ILE A 196 17.77 -0.76 -12.49
CA ILE A 196 16.34 -0.43 -12.41
C ILE A 196 16.02 0.64 -13.44
N GLU A 197 14.98 0.37 -14.21
CA GLU A 197 14.33 1.29 -15.12
C GLU A 197 12.92 1.56 -14.58
N PHE A 198 12.60 2.83 -14.39
CA PHE A 198 11.28 3.25 -13.97
C PHE A 198 10.41 3.49 -15.21
N LYS A 199 9.11 3.27 -15.06
CA LYS A 199 8.12 3.65 -16.05
C LYS A 199 7.02 4.44 -15.38
N SER A 200 6.33 5.25 -16.19
CA SER A 200 5.17 6.01 -15.73
C SER A 200 4.17 5.13 -14.97
N PRO A 201 3.86 5.45 -13.70
CA PRO A 201 2.87 4.71 -12.88
C PRO A 201 1.46 4.65 -13.46
N LYS A 202 1.20 5.42 -14.52
CA LYS A 202 -0.04 5.36 -15.29
C LYS A 202 -0.13 4.13 -16.21
N GLY A 203 0.90 3.27 -16.26
CA GLY A 203 0.95 2.08 -17.11
C GLY A 203 1.11 2.38 -18.60
N THR A 204 1.55 3.59 -18.95
CA THR A 204 1.69 4.07 -20.35
C THR A 204 3.13 4.02 -20.84
N GLY A 205 4.09 3.73 -19.96
CA GLY A 205 5.51 3.71 -20.31
C GLY A 205 5.86 2.45 -21.10
N ILE A 206 6.33 2.63 -22.33
CA ILE A 206 6.89 1.56 -23.17
C ILE A 206 8.41 1.61 -23.08
N THR A 207 9.05 0.46 -22.93
CA THR A 207 10.50 0.35 -23.00
C THR A 207 10.97 0.59 -24.43
N SER A 208 11.94 1.50 -24.60
CA SER A 208 12.55 1.74 -25.91
C SER A 208 13.57 0.65 -26.25
N GLU A 209 13.79 0.39 -27.53
CA GLU A 209 14.82 -0.53 -28.03
C GLU A 209 16.21 -0.27 -27.40
N LYS A 210 16.57 1.00 -27.20
CA LYS A 210 17.83 1.39 -26.56
C LYS A 210 17.92 0.92 -25.10
N GLN A 211 16.81 0.99 -24.36
CA GLN A 211 16.73 0.50 -22.98
C GLN A 211 16.82 -1.03 -22.95
N GLU A 212 16.13 -1.72 -23.87
CA GLU A 212 16.20 -3.18 -23.98
C GLU A 212 17.62 -3.69 -24.21
N ILE A 213 18.33 -3.10 -25.18
CA ILE A 213 19.73 -3.43 -25.48
C ILE A 213 20.64 -3.21 -24.26
N TRP A 214 20.43 -2.13 -23.52
CA TRP A 214 21.22 -1.84 -22.31
C TRP A 214 21.00 -2.88 -21.22
N PHE A 215 19.74 -3.26 -21.01
CA PHE A 215 19.34 -4.24 -20.02
C PHE A 215 19.80 -5.66 -20.37
N GLU A 216 19.84 -6.01 -21.67
CA GLU A 216 20.45 -7.25 -22.13
C GLU A 216 21.93 -7.32 -21.78
N LYS A 217 22.70 -6.28 -22.12
CA LYS A 217 24.14 -6.20 -21.79
C LYS A 217 24.39 -6.32 -20.29
N LEU A 218 23.57 -5.68 -19.47
CA LEU A 218 23.67 -5.78 -18.01
C LEU A 218 23.42 -7.21 -17.51
N ARG A 219 22.40 -7.88 -18.05
CA ARG A 219 22.14 -9.30 -17.73
C ARG A 219 23.31 -10.19 -18.12
N GLU A 220 23.90 -9.98 -19.30
CA GLU A 220 25.06 -10.75 -19.78
C GLU A 220 26.28 -10.64 -18.85
N ILE A 221 26.54 -9.45 -18.30
CA ILE A 221 27.64 -9.25 -17.35
C ILE A 221 27.30 -9.66 -15.90
N GLY A 222 26.06 -10.10 -15.66
CA GLY A 222 25.62 -10.71 -14.40
C GLY A 222 24.84 -9.78 -13.47
N TYR A 223 24.21 -8.72 -13.98
CA TYR A 223 23.33 -7.86 -13.18
C TYR A 223 21.90 -8.43 -13.13
N ALA A 224 21.27 -8.27 -11.98
CA ALA A 224 19.81 -8.35 -11.89
C ALA A 224 19.20 -7.11 -12.54
N THR A 225 18.00 -7.24 -13.09
CA THR A 225 17.31 -6.12 -13.76
C THR A 225 15.85 -6.01 -13.33
N ILE A 226 15.39 -4.78 -13.10
CA ILE A 226 14.00 -4.42 -12.82
C ILE A 226 13.57 -3.38 -13.84
N ILE A 227 12.42 -3.61 -14.47
CA ILE A 227 11.68 -2.60 -15.23
C ILE A 227 10.29 -2.58 -14.58
N SER A 228 9.85 -1.42 -14.09
CA SER A 228 8.59 -1.33 -13.34
C SER A 228 7.99 0.06 -13.34
N ASP A 229 6.68 0.11 -13.44
CA ASP A 229 5.81 1.28 -13.23
C ASP A 229 5.17 1.30 -11.83
N ASP A 230 5.25 0.20 -11.08
CA ASP A 230 4.63 0.06 -9.77
C ASP A 230 5.65 0.16 -8.63
N LEU A 231 5.38 1.04 -7.65
CA LEU A 231 6.25 1.26 -6.49
C LEU A 231 6.36 0.03 -5.59
N VAL A 232 5.23 -0.59 -5.25
CA VAL A 232 5.19 -1.72 -4.30
C VAL A 232 5.96 -2.91 -4.87
N LYS A 233 5.71 -3.23 -6.14
CA LYS A 233 6.42 -4.27 -6.89
C LYS A 233 7.91 -3.99 -6.96
N THR A 234 8.30 -2.75 -7.20
CA THR A 234 9.72 -2.35 -7.23
C THR A 234 10.38 -2.56 -5.87
N CYS A 235 9.77 -2.09 -4.79
CA CYS A 235 10.26 -2.27 -3.42
C CYS A 235 10.37 -3.75 -3.03
N ILE A 236 9.37 -4.57 -3.36
CA ILE A 236 9.40 -6.02 -3.11
C ILE A 236 10.61 -6.65 -3.81
N ARG A 237 10.82 -6.36 -5.10
CA ARG A 237 11.94 -6.91 -5.88
C ARG A 237 13.31 -6.45 -5.36
N ILE A 238 13.40 -5.22 -4.86
CA ILE A 238 14.60 -4.71 -4.18
C ILE A 238 14.87 -5.51 -2.90
N ASN A 239 13.85 -5.75 -2.07
CA ASN A 239 14.02 -6.55 -0.85
C ASN A 239 14.40 -7.99 -1.15
N GLU A 240 13.76 -8.60 -2.15
CA GLU A 240 14.12 -9.93 -2.63
C GLU A 240 15.60 -9.96 -3.05
N TYR A 241 16.06 -8.97 -3.81
CA TYR A 241 17.46 -8.83 -4.21
C TYR A 241 18.40 -8.77 -3.00
N PHE A 242 18.14 -7.90 -2.03
CA PHE A 242 18.96 -7.77 -0.82
C PHE A 242 18.87 -8.97 0.12
N SER A 243 17.85 -9.82 0.00
CA SER A 243 17.71 -11.06 0.79
C SER A 243 18.51 -12.25 0.22
N LEU A 244 19.06 -12.11 -0.99
CA LEU A 244 19.81 -13.18 -1.64
C LEU A 244 21.10 -13.48 -0.86
N LYS A 245 21.21 -14.70 -0.33
CA LYS A 245 22.42 -15.17 0.36
C LYS A 245 23.57 -15.33 -0.63
N LYS A 246 24.75 -14.81 -0.28
CA LYS A 246 25.99 -15.13 -0.99
C LYS A 246 26.17 -16.65 -1.02
N ARG A 247 26.39 -17.19 -2.22
CA ARG A 247 26.83 -18.58 -2.39
C ARG A 247 28.33 -18.68 -2.15
#